data_AF-A0A1T5I6R0-F1
#
_entry.id   AF-A0A1T5I6R0-F1
#
_cell.length_a   1.000
_cell.length_b   1.000
_cell.length_c   1.000
_cell.angle_alpha   90.00
_cell.angle_beta   90.00
_cell.angle_gamma   90.00
#
_symmetry.space_group_name_H-M   'P 1'
#
loop_
_entity.id
_entity.type
_entity.pdbx_description
1 polymer ?
#
loop_
_entity_poly.entity_id
_entity_poly.type
_entity_poly.pdbx_seq_one_letter_code
_entity_poly.pdbx_strand_id
1 'polypeptide(L)'
;MKRKLLIIISALVVSACVEEVNLDKAFEKTVTVNCILNADAETQSVDIKYNGDFGEILFERVPDADVVMFADGKELGHLKKIAFSRWVIDLKPEPGVTYRLEIQVPGEKKITAETTVPEPAPIRMASNPEDIDKYLQTFIHEAGTSSACWISIDKSRLIGSDHPYRDEFNKLEKIHGSLYPEGYKSRFTVCDDYVRISPVTLEKNLTFLLEGSSIYRGAEIVFITMSDDYDLYRKSAYQKIKAYAGEDFTDFLEENVVYSNIKNGTGIFGAYVTRKITI
;
A
#
# COMPACT_ATOMS: atom_id res chain seq x y z
N MET A 1 -47.41 -45.79 38.33
CA MET A 1 -47.50 -44.37 37.91
C MET A 1 -46.36 -43.60 38.57
N LYS A 2 -45.20 -43.49 37.90
CA LYS A 2 -44.66 -42.26 37.28
C LYS A 2 -44.74 -40.99 38.14
N ARG A 3 -43.61 -40.59 38.73
CA ARG A 3 -42.99 -39.27 38.48
C ARG A 3 -41.55 -39.25 38.99
N LYS A 4 -40.60 -39.29 38.04
CA LYS A 4 -39.18 -39.00 38.25
C LYS A 4 -39.01 -37.48 38.22
N LEU A 5 -38.35 -36.91 39.21
CA LEU A 5 -37.78 -35.57 39.12
C LEU A 5 -36.27 -35.73 39.30
N LEU A 6 -35.54 -35.84 38.19
CA LEU A 6 -34.08 -35.69 38.16
C LEU A 6 -33.82 -34.22 37.82
N ILE A 7 -33.25 -33.48 38.76
CA ILE A 7 -32.56 -32.22 38.50
C ILE A 7 -31.08 -32.59 38.35
N ILE A 8 -30.62 -32.73 37.11
CA ILE A 8 -29.18 -32.82 36.80
C ILE A 8 -28.71 -31.39 36.58
N ILE A 9 -28.04 -30.82 37.58
CA ILE A 9 -27.23 -29.61 37.41
C ILE A 9 -25.97 -30.04 36.67
N SER A 10 -26.01 -29.90 35.35
CA SER A 10 -24.82 -29.98 34.50
C SER A 10 -24.03 -28.69 34.70
N ALA A 11 -23.09 -28.71 35.64
CA ALA A 11 -22.01 -27.73 35.71
C ALA A 11 -21.12 -27.91 34.47
N LEU A 12 -21.52 -27.30 33.35
CA LEU A 12 -20.63 -27.05 32.21
C LEU A 12 -19.57 -26.06 32.70
N VAL A 13 -18.43 -26.61 33.15
CA VAL A 13 -17.21 -25.86 33.34
C VAL A 13 -16.78 -25.39 31.95
N VAL A 14 -17.11 -24.15 31.63
CA VAL A 14 -16.60 -23.46 30.45
C VAL A 14 -15.12 -23.23 30.74
N SER A 15 -14.26 -24.14 30.32
CA SER A 15 -12.83 -23.90 30.30
C SER A 15 -12.57 -22.85 29.22
N ALA A 16 -12.60 -21.58 29.61
CA ALA A 16 -11.99 -20.54 28.80
C ALA A 16 -10.51 -20.91 28.68
N CYS A 17 -10.09 -21.31 27.48
CA CYS A 17 -8.69 -21.54 27.17
C CYS A 17 -8.03 -20.16 27.18
N VAL A 18 -7.57 -19.71 28.35
CA VAL A 18 -6.77 -18.49 28.47
C VAL A 18 -5.38 -18.87 28.01
N GLU A 19 -5.06 -18.51 26.77
CA GLU A 19 -3.69 -18.52 26.28
C GLU A 19 -3.05 -17.20 26.74
N GLU A 20 -2.12 -17.28 27.68
CA GLU A 20 -1.34 -16.11 28.09
C GLU A 20 -0.48 -15.68 26.89
N VAL A 21 -0.65 -14.42 26.47
CA VAL A 21 0.18 -13.83 25.42
C VAL A 21 1.63 -13.88 25.88
N ASN A 22 2.42 -14.70 25.21
CA ASN A 22 3.83 -14.85 25.52
C ASN A 22 4.61 -13.62 25.01
N LEU A 23 4.80 -12.65 25.90
CA LEU A 23 5.58 -11.45 25.64
C LEU A 23 7.10 -11.71 25.56
N ASP A 24 7.56 -12.92 25.88
CA ASP A 24 8.96 -13.34 25.78
C ASP A 24 9.33 -13.86 24.38
N LYS A 25 8.53 -13.58 23.34
CA LYS A 25 8.90 -13.90 21.96
C LYS A 25 10.18 -13.13 21.64
N ALA A 26 11.31 -13.84 21.70
CA ALA A 26 12.64 -13.25 21.58
C ALA A 26 12.71 -12.39 20.32
N PHE A 27 13.03 -11.11 20.49
CA PHE A 27 13.25 -10.19 19.40
C PHE A 27 14.31 -10.77 18.45
N GLU A 28 13.89 -11.13 17.24
CA GLU A 28 14.81 -11.56 16.19
C GLU A 28 15.28 -10.33 15.42
N LYS A 29 16.53 -9.94 15.68
CA LYS A 29 17.19 -8.89 14.92
C LYS A 29 17.36 -9.34 13.48
N THR A 30 16.79 -8.59 12.55
CA THR A 30 16.82 -8.88 11.11
C THR A 30 17.06 -7.61 10.30
N VAL A 31 17.64 -7.77 9.12
CA VAL A 31 17.87 -6.66 8.19
C VAL A 31 16.55 -6.27 7.53
N THR A 32 16.20 -5.01 7.66
CA THR A 32 15.08 -4.36 6.98
C THR A 32 15.58 -3.65 5.72
N VAL A 33 14.96 -3.95 4.58
CA VAL A 33 15.25 -3.35 3.27
C VAL A 33 14.01 -2.63 2.77
N ASN A 34 14.13 -1.36 2.42
CA ASN A 34 13.07 -0.60 1.77
C ASN A 34 13.59 0.00 0.47
N CYS A 35 13.04 -0.45 -0.65
CA CYS A 35 13.32 0.11 -1.96
C CYS A 35 12.02 0.14 -2.77
N ILE A 36 11.61 1.34 -3.17
CA ILE A 36 10.48 1.51 -4.07
C ILE A 36 11.02 2.16 -5.34
N LEU A 37 11.08 1.41 -6.43
CA LEU A 37 11.47 1.91 -7.74
C LEU A 37 10.42 2.88 -8.25
N ASN A 38 10.85 4.09 -8.55
CA ASN A 38 10.03 5.11 -9.19
C ASN A 38 10.44 5.22 -10.66
N ALA A 39 9.57 4.77 -11.57
CA ALA A 39 9.80 4.86 -13.02
C ALA A 39 9.98 6.30 -13.53
N ASP A 40 9.48 7.29 -12.77
CA ASP A 40 9.59 8.71 -13.11
C ASP A 40 10.89 9.36 -12.61
N ALA A 41 11.73 8.64 -11.87
CA ALA A 41 12.98 9.14 -11.30
C ALA A 41 14.22 8.57 -12.00
N GLU A 42 15.26 9.39 -12.12
CA GLU A 42 16.55 9.01 -12.72
C GLU A 42 17.51 8.35 -11.71
N THR A 43 17.21 8.45 -10.41
CA THR A 43 18.03 7.87 -9.33
C THR A 43 17.12 7.11 -8.38
N GLN A 44 17.53 5.88 -8.04
CA GLN A 44 16.80 5.01 -7.11
C GLN A 44 17.57 4.87 -5.81
N SER A 45 16.86 4.64 -4.71
CA SER A 45 17.45 4.45 -3.39
C SER A 45 16.96 3.18 -2.71
N VAL A 46 17.86 2.56 -1.97
CA VAL A 46 17.59 1.46 -1.05
C VAL A 46 17.95 1.93 0.35
N ASP A 47 17.00 1.85 1.28
CA ASP A 47 17.25 2.06 2.69
C ASP A 47 17.42 0.70 3.40
N ILE A 48 18.58 0.50 4.04
CA ILE A 48 18.98 -0.74 4.74
C ILE A 48 19.31 -0.41 6.19
N LYS A 49 18.65 -1.09 7.14
CA LYS A 49 18.82 -0.93 8.60
C LYS A 49 18.42 -2.22 9.32
N TYR A 50 18.77 -2.37 10.59
CA TYR A 50 18.14 -3.43 11.40
C TYR A 50 16.75 -2.99 11.86
N ASN A 51 15.85 -3.95 12.09
CA ASN A 51 14.62 -3.70 12.84
C ASN A 51 14.96 -3.26 14.28
N GLY A 52 14.06 -2.52 14.92
CA GLY A 52 14.19 -2.11 16.32
C GLY A 52 13.43 -3.04 17.24
N ASP A 53 13.93 -3.21 18.47
CA ASP A 53 13.22 -3.95 19.53
C ASP A 53 12.06 -3.13 20.11
N PHE A 54 11.16 -3.78 20.85
CA PHE A 54 10.03 -3.15 21.51
C PHE A 54 10.51 -2.02 22.44
N GLY A 55 10.02 -0.80 22.20
CA GLY A 55 10.39 0.39 22.97
C GLY A 55 11.64 1.11 22.48
N GLU A 56 12.37 0.58 21.50
CA GLU A 56 13.49 1.29 20.88
C GLU A 56 13.00 2.29 19.82
N ILE A 57 13.36 3.55 20.03
CA ILE A 57 13.04 4.65 19.10
C ILE A 57 14.13 4.76 18.00
N LEU A 58 15.32 4.22 18.26
CA LEU A 58 16.48 4.31 17.38
C LEU A 58 16.78 2.97 16.73
N PHE A 59 16.74 2.92 15.40
CA PHE A 59 17.11 1.72 14.64
C PHE A 59 18.62 1.55 14.58
N GLU A 60 19.10 0.32 14.77
CA GLU A 60 20.51 0.02 14.62
C GLU A 60 20.97 0.10 13.16
N ARG A 61 22.17 0.67 12.97
CA ARG A 61 22.79 0.88 11.66
C ARG A 61 23.31 -0.43 11.07
N VAL A 62 23.13 -0.62 9.78
CA VAL A 62 23.96 -1.53 8.96
C VAL A 62 25.22 -0.76 8.49
N PRO A 63 26.43 -1.05 9.03
CA PRO A 63 27.62 -0.24 8.76
C PRO A 63 28.08 -0.32 7.30
N ASP A 64 27.98 -1.50 6.71
CA ASP A 64 28.38 -1.78 5.35
C ASP A 64 27.51 -2.89 4.76
N ALA A 65 27.30 -2.83 3.45
CA ALA A 65 26.55 -3.81 2.68
C ALA A 65 26.96 -3.69 1.21
N ASP A 66 27.22 -4.84 0.59
CA ASP A 66 27.33 -4.92 -0.87
C ASP A 66 25.94 -5.06 -1.47
N VAL A 67 25.56 -4.16 -2.39
CA VAL A 67 24.20 -4.03 -2.88
C VAL A 67 24.22 -3.97 -4.39
N VAL A 68 23.66 -4.99 -5.05
CA VAL A 68 23.70 -5.16 -6.51
C VAL A 68 22.29 -5.15 -7.08
N MET A 69 22.09 -4.38 -8.15
CA MET A 69 20.84 -4.34 -8.90
C MET A 69 20.98 -5.13 -10.21
N PHE A 70 19.94 -5.88 -10.56
CA PHE A 70 19.80 -6.55 -11.84
C PHE A 70 18.50 -6.11 -12.53
N ALA A 71 18.48 -6.16 -13.87
CA ALA A 71 17.29 -6.06 -14.69
C ALA A 71 17.23 -7.25 -15.65
N ASP A 72 16.11 -7.98 -15.65
CA ASP A 72 15.88 -9.18 -16.46
C ASP A 72 17.05 -10.18 -16.40
N GLY A 73 17.60 -10.36 -15.20
CA GLY A 73 18.73 -11.25 -14.93
C GLY A 73 20.11 -10.70 -15.28
N LYS A 74 20.22 -9.54 -15.93
CA LYS A 74 21.48 -8.86 -16.22
C LYS A 74 21.86 -7.92 -15.09
N GLU A 75 23.10 -8.01 -14.63
CA GLU A 75 23.65 -7.08 -13.64
C GLU A 75 23.72 -5.65 -14.20
N LEU A 76 23.15 -4.70 -13.46
CA LEU A 76 23.25 -3.26 -13.74
C LEU A 76 24.42 -2.63 -13.01
N GLY A 77 24.73 -3.12 -11.81
CA GLY A 77 25.88 -2.74 -11.02
C GLY A 77 25.58 -2.54 -9.55
N HIS A 78 26.57 -2.01 -8.83
CA HIS A 78 26.55 -1.83 -7.39
C HIS A 78 25.99 -0.45 -7.00
N LEU A 79 25.12 -0.42 -5.99
CA LEU A 79 24.65 0.81 -5.37
C LEU A 79 25.73 1.39 -4.46
N LYS A 80 25.82 2.72 -4.44
CA LYS A 80 26.79 3.46 -3.61
C LYS A 80 26.12 3.94 -2.33
N LYS A 81 26.76 3.69 -1.19
CA LYS A 81 26.31 4.24 0.09
C LYS A 81 26.53 5.75 0.14
N ILE A 82 25.48 6.51 0.43
CA ILE A 82 25.54 7.99 0.50
C ILE A 82 25.16 8.56 1.87
N ALA A 83 24.49 7.78 2.72
CA ALA A 83 24.08 8.21 4.06
C ALA A 83 23.99 7.03 5.02
N PHE A 84 23.56 7.32 6.26
CA PHE A 84 23.47 6.38 7.40
C PHE A 84 22.95 4.99 6.99
N SER A 85 21.78 4.96 6.36
CA SER A 85 21.07 3.75 5.93
C SER A 85 20.81 3.73 4.43
N ARG A 86 21.37 4.65 3.63
CA ARG A 86 20.93 4.86 2.25
C ARG A 86 22.00 4.54 1.22
N TRP A 87 21.63 3.70 0.26
CA TRP A 87 22.37 3.33 -0.93
C TRP A 87 21.63 3.82 -2.17
N VAL A 88 22.35 4.25 -3.22
CA VAL A 88 21.74 4.79 -4.45
C VAL A 88 22.40 4.27 -5.72
N ILE A 89 21.63 4.26 -6.80
CA ILE A 89 22.09 3.99 -8.18
C ILE A 89 21.38 4.95 -9.15
N ASP A 90 22.13 5.44 -10.13
CA ASP A 90 21.56 6.18 -11.25
C ASP A 90 20.95 5.17 -12.21
N LEU A 91 19.61 5.13 -12.20
CA LEU A 91 18.80 4.17 -12.91
C LEU A 91 17.40 4.77 -13.07
N LYS A 92 16.94 4.83 -14.31
CA LYS A 92 15.54 5.05 -14.63
C LYS A 92 14.86 3.71 -14.89
N PRO A 93 14.00 3.22 -13.99
CA PRO A 93 13.31 1.95 -14.17
C PRO A 93 12.35 2.01 -15.37
N GLU A 94 12.31 0.95 -16.16
CA GLU A 94 11.45 0.86 -17.34
C GLU A 94 10.20 0.02 -17.04
N PRO A 95 8.99 0.46 -17.44
CA PRO A 95 7.77 -0.35 -17.34
C PRO A 95 7.93 -1.73 -17.98
N GLY A 96 7.37 -2.75 -17.34
CA GLY A 96 7.43 -4.14 -17.79
C GLY A 96 8.73 -4.88 -17.44
N VAL A 97 9.80 -4.18 -17.06
CA VAL A 97 11.09 -4.79 -16.72
C VAL A 97 11.08 -5.31 -15.28
N THR A 98 11.66 -6.50 -15.08
CA THR A 98 11.80 -7.13 -13.77
C THR A 98 13.15 -6.81 -13.17
N TYR A 99 13.16 -6.19 -12.01
CA TYR A 99 14.36 -5.85 -11.26
C TYR A 99 14.58 -6.82 -10.11
N ARG A 100 15.84 -7.08 -9.80
CA ARG A 100 16.26 -7.86 -8.63
C ARG A 100 17.26 -7.08 -7.80
N LEU A 101 17.05 -7.09 -6.50
CA LEU A 101 18.05 -6.67 -5.52
C LEU A 101 18.74 -7.89 -4.93
N GLU A 102 20.07 -7.83 -4.86
CA GLU A 102 20.88 -8.74 -4.06
C GLU A 102 21.71 -7.93 -3.07
N ILE A 103 21.61 -8.27 -1.78
CA ILE A 103 22.27 -7.54 -0.71
C ILE A 103 23.07 -8.53 0.13
N GLN A 104 24.35 -8.22 0.34
CA GLN A 104 25.23 -8.95 1.23
C GLN A 104 25.69 -8.03 2.38
N VAL A 105 25.13 -8.27 3.57
CA VAL A 105 25.61 -7.66 4.81
C VAL A 105 26.61 -8.63 5.47
N PRO A 106 27.77 -8.18 5.98
CA PRO A 106 28.71 -9.05 6.66
C PRO A 106 28.08 -9.78 7.86
N GLY A 107 28.18 -11.11 7.89
CA GLY A 107 27.60 -11.95 8.95
C GLY A 107 26.15 -12.38 8.72
N GLU A 108 25.46 -11.80 7.73
CA GLU A 108 24.07 -12.14 7.41
C GLU A 108 23.98 -13.08 6.21
N LYS A 109 22.87 -13.81 6.11
CA LYS A 109 22.52 -14.55 4.89
C LYS A 109 22.31 -13.57 3.73
N LYS A 110 22.59 -14.02 2.49
CA LYS A 110 22.32 -13.22 1.30
C LYS A 110 20.84 -12.85 1.22
N ILE A 111 20.55 -11.55 1.16
CA ILE A 111 19.20 -11.00 1.07
C ILE A 111 18.86 -10.79 -0.41
N THR A 112 17.65 -11.18 -0.81
CA THR A 112 17.20 -11.04 -2.19
C THR A 112 15.74 -10.64 -2.27
N ALA A 113 15.38 -9.88 -3.30
CA ALA A 113 14.00 -9.56 -3.63
C ALA A 113 13.89 -9.24 -5.13
N GLU A 114 12.72 -9.46 -5.71
CA GLU A 114 12.42 -9.17 -7.12
C GLU A 114 11.11 -8.37 -7.20
N THR A 115 11.00 -7.49 -8.19
CA THR A 115 9.76 -6.76 -8.47
C THR A 115 9.72 -6.35 -9.94
N THR A 116 8.54 -6.27 -10.53
CA THR A 116 8.34 -5.82 -11.91
C THR A 116 7.74 -4.42 -11.90
N VAL A 117 8.34 -3.49 -12.65
CA VAL A 117 7.77 -2.14 -12.81
C VAL A 117 6.45 -2.28 -13.57
N PRO A 118 5.33 -1.81 -13.03
CA PRO A 118 4.04 -1.97 -13.69
C PRO A 118 3.96 -1.09 -14.94
N GLU A 119 3.17 -1.54 -15.92
CA GLU A 119 2.71 -0.68 -16.99
C GLU A 119 1.81 0.44 -16.43
N PRO A 120 1.82 1.66 -16.99
CA PRO A 120 0.88 2.70 -16.61
C PRO A 120 -0.57 2.23 -16.77
N ALA A 121 -1.42 2.54 -15.79
CA ALA A 121 -2.84 2.22 -15.89
C ALA A 121 -3.43 2.77 -17.20
N PRO A 122 -4.16 1.95 -17.98
CA PRO A 122 -4.73 2.35 -19.26
C PRO A 122 -6.01 3.15 -19.02
N ILE A 123 -5.89 4.25 -18.29
CA ILE A 123 -6.97 5.16 -17.94
C ILE A 123 -6.73 6.50 -18.61
N ARG A 124 -7.72 7.00 -19.34
CA ARG A 124 -7.69 8.32 -19.97
C ARG A 124 -8.89 9.15 -19.59
N MET A 125 -8.70 10.47 -19.60
CA MET A 125 -9.78 11.42 -19.40
C MET A 125 -10.77 11.35 -20.58
N ALA A 126 -12.05 11.45 -20.27
CA ALA A 126 -13.12 11.59 -21.24
C ALA A 126 -13.75 12.98 -21.13
N SER A 127 -14.42 13.42 -22.20
CA SER A 127 -15.24 14.61 -22.13
C SER A 127 -16.39 14.40 -21.15
N ASN A 128 -16.58 15.39 -20.29
CA ASN A 128 -17.70 15.42 -19.38
C ASN A 128 -19.00 15.66 -20.17
N PRO A 129 -20.10 14.94 -19.86
CA PRO A 129 -21.43 15.30 -20.34
C PRO A 129 -21.80 16.74 -19.93
N GLU A 130 -22.60 17.45 -20.74
CA GLU A 130 -22.94 18.86 -20.50
C GLU A 130 -23.56 19.12 -19.10
N ASP A 131 -24.34 18.16 -18.58
CA ASP A 131 -25.06 18.27 -17.30
C ASP A 131 -24.31 17.70 -16.09
N ILE A 132 -23.02 17.37 -16.23
CA ILE A 132 -22.28 16.78 -15.12
C ILE A 132 -21.93 17.83 -14.05
N ASP A 133 -21.93 17.41 -12.79
CA ASP A 133 -21.49 18.26 -11.68
C ASP A 133 -20.02 18.65 -11.82
N LYS A 134 -19.67 19.92 -11.56
CA LYS A 134 -18.31 20.45 -11.59
C LYS A 134 -17.33 19.74 -10.65
N TYR A 135 -17.83 19.01 -9.64
CA TYR A 135 -17.01 18.18 -8.74
C TYR A 135 -16.72 16.79 -9.31
N LEU A 136 -17.16 16.49 -10.53
CA LEU A 136 -16.98 15.19 -11.19
C LEU A 136 -16.12 15.30 -12.45
N GLN A 137 -15.34 14.27 -12.68
CA GLN A 137 -14.60 14.08 -13.92
C GLN A 137 -14.81 12.67 -14.46
N THR A 138 -15.08 12.58 -15.77
CA THR A 138 -15.30 11.31 -16.47
C THR A 138 -13.98 10.74 -16.97
N PHE A 139 -13.80 9.43 -16.77
CA PHE A 139 -12.66 8.65 -17.21
C PHE A 139 -13.09 7.38 -17.95
N ILE A 140 -12.19 6.87 -18.79
CA ILE A 140 -12.33 5.58 -19.46
C ILE A 140 -11.13 4.72 -19.05
N HIS A 141 -11.40 3.59 -18.42
CA HIS A 141 -10.47 2.48 -18.22
C HIS A 141 -10.57 1.57 -19.44
N GLU A 142 -9.50 1.48 -20.22
CA GLU A 142 -9.49 0.72 -21.46
C GLU A 142 -9.44 -0.79 -21.22
N ALA A 143 -9.94 -1.57 -22.18
CA ALA A 143 -9.91 -3.03 -22.13
C ALA A 143 -8.46 -3.55 -22.04
N GLY A 144 -8.27 -4.66 -21.32
CA GLY A 144 -6.96 -5.27 -21.08
C GLY A 144 -6.74 -5.60 -19.61
N THR A 145 -5.54 -6.09 -19.30
CA THR A 145 -5.11 -6.37 -17.93
C THR A 145 -4.41 -5.15 -17.36
N SER A 146 -4.75 -4.79 -16.13
CA SER A 146 -4.11 -3.69 -15.42
C SER A 146 -3.74 -4.11 -13.99
N SER A 147 -2.56 -3.68 -13.54
CA SER A 147 -2.15 -3.74 -12.14
C SER A 147 -3.01 -2.82 -11.26
N ALA A 148 -2.80 -2.89 -9.94
CA ALA A 148 -3.52 -2.03 -9.01
C ALA A 148 -3.23 -0.55 -9.31
N CYS A 149 -4.29 0.26 -9.32
CA CYS A 149 -4.19 1.70 -9.57
C CYS A 149 -4.73 2.49 -8.38
N TRP A 150 -3.89 3.34 -7.80
CA TRP A 150 -4.25 4.23 -6.70
C TRP A 150 -4.42 5.65 -7.26
N ILE A 151 -5.63 6.18 -7.13
CA ILE A 151 -6.01 7.47 -7.67
C ILE A 151 -6.09 8.47 -6.53
N SER A 152 -5.43 9.61 -6.66
CA SER A 152 -5.54 10.75 -5.74
C SER A 152 -5.77 12.03 -6.52
N ILE A 153 -6.36 13.03 -5.87
CA ILE A 153 -6.58 14.36 -6.46
C ILE A 153 -5.74 15.36 -5.67
N ASP A 154 -4.86 16.10 -6.35
CA ASP A 154 -4.05 17.13 -5.72
C ASP A 154 -4.93 18.12 -4.94
N LYS A 155 -4.45 18.52 -3.76
CA LYS A 155 -5.15 19.42 -2.83
C LYS A 155 -6.54 18.94 -2.39
N SER A 156 -6.88 17.66 -2.57
CA SER A 156 -8.07 17.06 -1.97
C SER A 156 -7.70 15.88 -1.09
N ARG A 157 -8.38 15.80 0.05
CA ARG A 157 -8.30 14.65 0.96
C ARG A 157 -9.46 13.69 0.78
N LEU A 158 -10.47 14.09 0.01
CA LEU A 158 -11.71 13.34 -0.16
C LEU A 158 -11.93 13.04 -1.63
N ILE A 159 -12.05 11.75 -1.93
CA ILE A 159 -12.20 11.27 -3.29
C ILE A 159 -13.26 10.17 -3.34
N GLY A 160 -14.15 10.25 -4.32
CA GLY A 160 -15.17 9.25 -4.59
C GLY A 160 -15.02 8.71 -5.99
N SER A 161 -15.50 7.49 -6.25
CA SER A 161 -15.62 6.97 -7.60
C SER A 161 -16.75 5.96 -7.68
N ASP A 162 -17.36 5.79 -8.84
CA ASP A 162 -18.26 4.66 -9.15
C ASP A 162 -17.54 3.45 -9.77
N HIS A 163 -16.21 3.45 -9.86
CA HIS A 163 -15.48 2.34 -10.46
C HIS A 163 -15.82 1.02 -9.75
N PRO A 164 -16.34 -0.02 -10.46
CA PRO A 164 -16.89 -1.23 -9.86
C PRO A 164 -15.86 -2.13 -9.18
N TYR A 165 -14.58 -2.00 -9.57
CA TYR A 165 -13.46 -2.73 -8.95
C TYR A 165 -12.70 -1.92 -7.90
N ARG A 166 -13.26 -0.77 -7.47
CA ARG A 166 -12.70 -0.05 -6.33
C ARG A 166 -12.85 -0.91 -5.08
N ASP A 167 -11.87 -0.86 -4.20
CA ASP A 167 -12.06 -1.36 -2.86
C ASP A 167 -12.70 -0.32 -1.94
N GLU A 168 -13.03 -0.76 -0.73
CA GLU A 168 -13.64 0.09 0.29
C GLU A 168 -12.87 0.05 1.61
N PHE A 169 -11.61 -0.42 1.63
CA PHE A 169 -10.87 -0.57 2.90
C PHE A 169 -10.52 0.79 3.53
N ASN A 170 -10.52 1.86 2.75
CA ASN A 170 -10.26 3.22 3.19
C ASN A 170 -11.52 4.12 3.08
N LYS A 171 -12.72 3.52 3.03
CA LYS A 171 -13.97 4.28 3.03
C LYS A 171 -14.13 5.07 4.33
N LEU A 172 -14.72 6.25 4.22
CA LEU A 172 -15.12 7.05 5.38
C LEU A 172 -16.56 6.73 5.76
N GLU A 173 -16.78 6.34 7.02
CA GLU A 173 -18.14 6.14 7.56
C GLU A 173 -18.89 7.46 7.76
N LYS A 174 -18.17 8.55 8.02
CA LYS A 174 -18.72 9.89 8.22
C LYS A 174 -17.89 10.93 7.47
N ILE A 175 -18.56 11.68 6.60
CA ILE A 175 -17.97 12.87 5.97
C ILE A 175 -18.05 14.00 7.00
N HIS A 176 -16.90 14.43 7.52
CA HIS A 176 -16.85 15.63 8.36
C HIS A 176 -17.08 16.84 7.45
N GLY A 177 -18.18 17.57 7.70
CA GLY A 177 -18.74 18.61 6.82
C GLY A 177 -17.85 19.82 6.51
N SER A 178 -16.61 19.87 7.02
CA SER A 178 -15.63 20.92 6.70
C SER A 178 -14.83 20.66 5.43
N LEU A 179 -14.87 19.45 4.86
CA LEU A 179 -14.01 19.05 3.73
C LEU A 179 -14.67 19.21 2.35
N TYR A 180 -15.98 19.43 2.31
CA TYR A 180 -16.72 19.83 1.11
C TYR A 180 -17.43 21.17 1.34
N PRO A 181 -17.75 21.92 0.26
CA PRO A 181 -18.57 23.13 0.37
C PRO A 181 -19.89 22.84 1.09
N GLU A 182 -20.37 23.83 1.84
CA GLU A 182 -21.62 23.71 2.61
C GLU A 182 -22.80 23.33 1.68
N GLY A 183 -23.57 22.31 2.07
CA GLY A 183 -24.68 21.78 1.28
C GLY A 183 -24.31 20.75 0.20
N TYR A 184 -23.03 20.48 -0.01
CA TYR A 184 -22.59 19.42 -0.92
C TYR A 184 -22.96 18.03 -0.39
N LYS A 185 -23.55 17.20 -1.26
CA LYS A 185 -23.81 15.78 -0.99
C LYS A 185 -23.02 14.96 -2.00
N SER A 186 -22.06 14.20 -1.49
CA SER A 186 -21.28 13.28 -2.32
C SER A 186 -22.20 12.25 -2.98
N ARG A 187 -21.90 11.95 -4.25
CA ARG A 187 -22.62 10.95 -5.04
C ARG A 187 -22.13 9.53 -4.76
N PHE A 188 -20.90 9.37 -4.27
CA PHE A 188 -20.26 8.07 -4.08
C PHE A 188 -19.82 7.85 -2.64
N THR A 189 -19.43 6.62 -2.31
CA THR A 189 -18.71 6.37 -1.07
C THR A 189 -17.37 7.11 -1.13
N VAL A 190 -17.16 8.05 -0.21
CA VAL A 190 -15.94 8.85 -0.16
C VAL A 190 -14.85 8.09 0.58
N CYS A 191 -13.64 8.13 0.04
CA CYS A 191 -12.45 7.53 0.59
C CYS A 191 -11.48 8.63 1.09
N ASP A 192 -10.68 8.28 2.09
CA ASP A 192 -9.63 9.13 2.65
C ASP A 192 -8.37 9.08 1.77
N ASP A 193 -7.99 10.24 1.24
CA ASP A 193 -6.82 10.56 0.41
C ASP A 193 -6.72 9.87 -0.98
N TYR A 194 -7.28 8.68 -1.19
CA TYR A 194 -7.18 7.95 -2.46
C TYR A 194 -8.35 6.99 -2.73
N VAL A 195 -8.54 6.60 -3.99
CA VAL A 195 -9.35 5.44 -4.41
C VAL A 195 -8.40 4.38 -4.96
N ARG A 196 -8.44 3.15 -4.44
CA ARG A 196 -7.69 2.03 -5.04
C ARG A 196 -8.62 1.20 -5.92
N ILE A 197 -8.26 1.05 -7.18
CA ILE A 197 -8.81 0.08 -8.11
C ILE A 197 -7.95 -1.18 -8.02
N SER A 198 -8.57 -2.30 -7.66
CA SER A 198 -7.88 -3.60 -7.61
C SER A 198 -7.42 -4.04 -9.00
N PRO A 199 -6.36 -4.87 -9.11
CA PRO A 199 -5.95 -5.45 -10.38
C PRO A 199 -7.13 -6.11 -11.08
N VAL A 200 -7.31 -5.84 -12.37
CA VAL A 200 -8.47 -6.29 -13.12
C VAL A 200 -8.11 -6.52 -14.59
N THR A 201 -8.75 -7.53 -15.18
CA THR A 201 -8.79 -7.71 -16.64
C THR A 201 -10.17 -7.31 -17.15
N LEU A 202 -10.22 -6.24 -17.95
CA LEU A 202 -11.45 -5.74 -18.57
C LEU A 202 -11.60 -6.29 -19.99
N GLU A 203 -12.74 -6.91 -20.29
CA GLU A 203 -13.06 -7.37 -21.66
C GLU A 203 -13.39 -6.21 -22.62
N LYS A 204 -13.87 -5.09 -22.07
CA LYS A 204 -14.25 -3.89 -22.81
C LYS A 204 -13.94 -2.63 -22.01
N ASN A 205 -13.85 -1.51 -22.71
CA ASN A 205 -13.68 -0.22 -22.07
C ASN A 205 -14.80 0.05 -21.05
N LEU A 206 -14.42 0.58 -19.91
CA LEU A 206 -15.28 0.91 -18.79
C LEU A 206 -15.21 2.40 -18.52
N THR A 207 -16.35 3.08 -18.62
CA THR A 207 -16.47 4.47 -18.19
C THR A 207 -16.74 4.51 -16.69
N PHE A 208 -16.08 5.42 -16.00
CA PHE A 208 -16.29 5.68 -14.59
C PHE A 208 -16.13 7.17 -14.29
N LEU A 209 -16.69 7.58 -13.16
CA LEU A 209 -16.65 8.92 -12.62
C LEU A 209 -15.69 8.98 -11.43
N LEU A 210 -14.96 10.08 -11.34
CA LEU A 210 -14.20 10.47 -10.17
C LEU A 210 -14.83 11.72 -9.58
N GLU A 211 -14.98 11.74 -8.25
CA GLU A 211 -15.54 12.84 -7.49
C GLU A 211 -14.49 13.43 -6.57
N GLY A 212 -14.38 14.77 -6.55
CA GLY A 212 -13.42 15.46 -5.72
C GLY A 212 -13.67 16.95 -5.59
N SER A 213 -13.48 17.49 -4.38
CA SER A 213 -13.75 18.89 -4.08
C SER A 213 -12.79 19.87 -4.77
N SER A 214 -11.65 19.43 -5.30
CA SER A 214 -10.69 20.31 -5.98
C SER A 214 -10.72 20.21 -7.51
N ILE A 215 -11.52 19.31 -8.10
CA ILE A 215 -11.62 19.10 -9.55
C ILE A 215 -11.93 20.40 -10.29
N TYR A 216 -12.99 21.11 -9.87
CA TYR A 216 -13.40 22.38 -10.50
C TYR A 216 -12.37 23.52 -10.37
N ARG A 217 -11.29 23.34 -9.59
CA ARG A 217 -10.21 24.32 -9.40
C ARG A 217 -8.97 24.01 -10.26
N GLY A 218 -9.08 23.10 -11.22
CA GLY A 218 -7.97 22.67 -12.08
C GLY A 218 -6.93 21.85 -11.32
N ALA A 219 -7.37 21.01 -10.39
CA ALA A 219 -6.48 20.09 -9.66
C ALA A 219 -5.90 19.02 -10.60
N GLU A 220 -4.71 18.55 -10.25
CA GLU A 220 -4.09 17.41 -10.93
C GLU A 220 -4.65 16.10 -10.37
N ILE A 221 -5.10 15.21 -11.24
CA ILE A 221 -5.44 13.83 -10.86
C ILE A 221 -4.22 12.97 -11.10
N VAL A 222 -3.82 12.26 -10.06
CA VAL A 222 -2.62 11.42 -10.03
C VAL A 222 -3.05 9.97 -9.99
N PHE A 223 -2.68 9.21 -11.02
CA PHE A 223 -2.84 7.77 -11.11
C PHE A 223 -1.50 7.12 -10.81
N ILE A 224 -1.42 6.33 -9.74
CA ILE A 224 -0.21 5.60 -9.35
C ILE A 224 -0.47 4.13 -9.59
N THR A 225 0.22 3.55 -10.56
CA THR A 225 0.13 2.11 -10.84
C THR A 225 1.28 1.42 -10.13
N MET A 226 1.00 0.35 -9.39
CA MET A 226 1.98 -0.30 -8.51
C MET A 226 2.23 -1.75 -8.92
N SER A 227 3.46 -2.21 -8.71
CA SER A 227 3.78 -3.64 -8.70
C SER A 227 2.94 -4.36 -7.64
N ASP A 228 2.62 -5.64 -7.86
CA ASP A 228 1.80 -6.43 -6.93
C ASP A 228 2.32 -6.41 -5.49
N ASP A 229 3.63 -6.57 -5.30
CA ASP A 229 4.28 -6.50 -3.98
C ASP A 229 4.06 -5.16 -3.29
N TYR A 230 4.23 -4.06 -4.03
CA TYR A 230 4.07 -2.72 -3.46
C TYR A 230 2.61 -2.40 -3.15
N ASP A 231 1.67 -2.87 -3.96
CA ASP A 231 0.25 -2.74 -3.70
C ASP A 231 -0.15 -3.44 -2.38
N LEU A 232 0.29 -4.68 -2.20
CA LEU A 232 0.07 -5.46 -0.97
C LEU A 232 0.74 -4.81 0.25
N TYR A 233 1.97 -4.34 0.08
CA TYR A 233 2.70 -3.60 1.11
C TYR A 233 1.95 -2.34 1.53
N ARG A 234 1.58 -1.49 0.58
CA ARG A 234 0.93 -0.21 0.86
C ARG A 234 -0.44 -0.41 1.49
N LYS A 235 -1.20 -1.40 1.02
CA LYS A 235 -2.51 -1.75 1.61
C LYS A 235 -2.37 -2.24 3.06
N SER A 236 -1.50 -3.21 3.31
CA SER A 236 -1.27 -3.73 4.68
C SER A 236 -0.69 -2.67 5.62
N ALA A 237 0.23 -1.82 5.15
CA ALA A 237 0.76 -0.70 5.92
C ALA A 237 -0.32 0.32 6.27
N TYR A 238 -1.23 0.65 5.34
CA TYR A 238 -2.35 1.55 5.63
C TYR A 238 -3.33 0.96 6.63
N GLN A 239 -3.73 -0.31 6.45
CA GLN A 239 -4.63 -0.98 7.38
C GLN A 239 -4.03 -1.01 8.80
N LYS A 240 -2.72 -1.25 8.91
CA LYS A 240 -1.98 -1.16 10.16
C LYS A 240 -2.07 0.23 10.78
N ILE A 241 -1.79 1.29 10.02
CA ILE A 241 -1.91 2.68 10.50
C ILE A 241 -3.34 2.99 11.00
N LYS A 242 -4.37 2.50 10.29
CA LYS A 242 -5.76 2.71 10.69
C LYS A 242 -6.14 1.91 11.94
N ALA A 243 -5.63 0.70 12.12
CA ALA A 243 -5.83 -0.08 13.35
C ALA A 243 -5.23 0.66 14.57
N TYR A 244 -4.02 1.20 14.46
CA TYR A 244 -3.40 1.98 15.55
C TYR A 244 -4.01 3.38 15.76
N ALA A 245 -4.82 3.87 14.83
CA ALA A 245 -5.57 5.11 15.01
C ALA A 245 -6.85 4.90 15.87
N GLY A 246 -7.16 3.66 16.26
CA GLY A 246 -8.18 3.35 17.26
C GLY A 246 -7.83 3.94 18.63
N GLU A 247 -8.86 4.24 19.43
CA GLU A 247 -8.67 4.78 20.79
C GLU A 247 -8.33 3.69 21.82
N ASP A 248 -8.45 2.40 21.47
CA ASP A 248 -8.22 1.30 22.39
C ASP A 248 -6.74 0.87 22.41
N PHE A 249 -6.16 0.84 23.60
CA PHE A 249 -4.78 0.42 23.80
C PHE A 249 -4.57 -1.08 23.51
N THR A 250 -5.64 -1.87 23.43
CA THR A 250 -5.53 -3.28 23.03
C THR A 250 -5.22 -3.47 21.56
N ASP A 251 -5.50 -2.48 20.71
CA ASP A 251 -5.19 -2.52 19.27
C ASP A 251 -3.68 -2.66 19.03
N PHE A 252 -2.86 -2.26 20.02
CA PHE A 252 -1.42 -2.45 19.97
C PHE A 252 -0.96 -3.90 20.16
N LEU A 253 -1.81 -4.75 20.74
CA LEU A 253 -1.54 -6.16 20.99
C LEU A 253 -1.92 -7.05 19.80
N GLU A 254 -2.66 -6.52 18.82
CA GLU A 254 -2.95 -7.24 17.58
C GLU A 254 -1.67 -7.32 16.72
N GLU A 255 -1.10 -8.52 16.59
CA GLU A 255 0.03 -8.80 15.69
C GLU A 255 -0.39 -8.60 14.22
N ASN A 256 -0.33 -7.35 13.74
CA ASN A 256 -0.56 -7.04 12.33
C ASN A 256 0.78 -7.00 11.58
N VAL A 257 1.10 -8.12 10.93
CA VAL A 257 2.27 -8.29 10.06
C VAL A 257 2.07 -7.45 8.80
N VAL A 258 2.97 -6.49 8.55
CA VAL A 258 3.03 -5.79 7.26
C VAL A 258 3.64 -6.74 6.25
N TYR A 259 3.10 -6.75 5.03
CA TYR A 259 3.62 -7.57 3.94
C TYR A 259 5.14 -7.37 3.74
N SER A 260 5.85 -8.41 3.32
CA SER A 260 7.26 -8.34 2.95
C SER A 260 7.57 -9.34 1.83
N ASN A 261 8.30 -8.90 0.81
CA ASN A 261 8.83 -9.76 -0.26
C ASN A 261 10.37 -9.94 -0.16
N ILE A 262 10.99 -9.46 0.91
CA ILE A 262 12.43 -9.59 1.15
C ILE A 262 12.75 -10.99 1.68
N LYS A 263 13.54 -11.78 0.94
CA LYS A 263 14.03 -13.09 1.39
C LYS A 263 15.25 -12.92 2.30
N ASN A 264 15.30 -13.66 3.41
CA ASN A 264 16.32 -13.56 4.46
C ASN A 264 16.39 -12.18 5.16
N GLY A 265 15.30 -11.42 5.13
CA GLY A 265 15.16 -10.12 5.80
C GLY A 265 13.69 -9.72 5.88
N THR A 266 13.42 -8.44 6.09
CA THR A 266 12.07 -7.88 6.08
C THR A 266 12.00 -6.56 5.30
N GLY A 267 10.80 -6.07 5.00
CA GLY A 267 10.56 -4.80 4.32
C GLY A 267 10.02 -4.99 2.91
N ILE A 268 10.37 -4.11 1.99
CA ILE A 268 9.76 -4.07 0.66
C ILE A 268 10.78 -3.77 -0.42
N PHE A 269 10.70 -4.54 -1.51
CA PHE A 269 11.18 -4.14 -2.81
C PHE A 269 9.99 -4.05 -3.78
N GLY A 270 9.62 -2.85 -4.16
CA GLY A 270 8.43 -2.60 -4.97
C GLY A 270 8.71 -1.61 -6.09
N ALA A 271 7.72 -1.38 -6.94
CA ALA A 271 7.82 -0.40 -8.02
C ALA A 271 6.49 0.33 -8.26
N TYR A 272 6.57 1.54 -8.80
CA TYR A 272 5.41 2.25 -9.33
C TYR A 272 5.75 3.15 -10.51
N VAL A 273 4.71 3.50 -11.26
CA VAL A 273 4.71 4.53 -12.30
C VAL A 273 3.55 5.50 -12.06
N THR A 274 3.79 6.77 -12.31
CA THR A 274 2.78 7.82 -12.12
C THR A 274 2.30 8.35 -13.46
N ARG A 275 0.99 8.56 -13.57
CA ARG A 275 0.38 9.37 -14.63
C ARG A 275 -0.39 10.51 -14.02
N LYS A 276 -0.10 11.73 -14.48
CA LYS A 276 -0.72 12.97 -14.01
C LYS A 276 -1.59 13.55 -15.10
N ILE A 277 -2.80 13.98 -14.74
CA ILE A 277 -3.75 14.60 -15.66
C ILE A 277 -4.22 15.92 -15.02
N THR A 278 -3.92 17.03 -15.68
CA THR A 278 -4.45 18.35 -15.33
C THR A 278 -5.83 18.51 -15.97
N ILE A 279 -6.81 18.93 -15.17
CA ILE A 279 -8.20 19.22 -15.60
C ILE A 279 -8.34 20.70 -15.95
#